data_AF-A0A924UCZ0-F1
#
_entry.id   AF-A0A924UCZ0-F1
#
_cell.length_a   1.000
_cell.length_b   1.000
_cell.length_c   1.000
_cell.angle_alpha   90.00
_cell.angle_beta   90.00
_cell.angle_gamma   90.00
#
_symmetry.space_group_name_H-M   'P 1'
#
loop_
_entity.id
_entity.type
_entity.pdbx_description
1 polymer ?
#
loop_
_entity_poly.entity_id
_entity_poly.type
_entity_poly.pdbx_seq_one_letter_code
_entity_poly.pdbx_strand_id
1 'polypeptide(L)'
;MTGLTRRGLLAGLLAGAAAPALGQSVTQSLRPRARPGVGASAVVEVEGQATDLVGQARLGGVTGYIVTEVATGRVLEQVNADVAVPPASVAKTLTALYGLERLGPQHSFVTQVMAVGRLAGGRLEGDLLLVGGGDPTLDTDKLGDLVAALARKGVRQITGRFLVHGGALPTFDQISEDQPAQVGYNPGMSGLGLNFNRVNFEWTKGGALTQMNARGERFVPRVKMARMQVVDRQAPLFGYAKGLGTEDWTVARGGLGQAGSRWLPVRQVAPYVAEVFATLCAAQGIALPPPVMVQAVPAGAQVLVTWQSENLSTILRQMLRFSTNITAETVGLTASGAGSLTASAAVVEAWARARLGLDARLVDHSGLGAASRVTAAGMVRALTAGDRALGLRPVLRN
;
A
#
# COMPACT_ATOMS: atom_id res chain seq x y z
N MET A 1 -10.14 -51.78 22.67
CA MET A 1 -10.42 -51.53 21.25
C MET A 1 -11.65 -50.64 21.16
N THR A 2 -11.46 -49.32 21.08
CA THR A 2 -12.54 -48.35 20.95
C THR A 2 -12.61 -47.90 19.49
N GLY A 3 -13.78 -48.15 18.87
CA GLY A 3 -13.99 -48.05 17.43
C GLY A 3 -13.99 -46.62 16.89
N LEU A 4 -13.32 -46.43 15.76
CA LEU A 4 -13.42 -45.25 14.90
C LEU A 4 -14.86 -45.08 14.42
N THR A 5 -15.51 -43.98 14.79
CA THR A 5 -16.85 -43.64 14.28
C THR A 5 -16.74 -42.99 12.89
N ARG A 6 -17.75 -43.18 12.03
CA ARG A 6 -17.80 -42.59 10.66
C ARG A 6 -17.63 -41.06 10.64
N ARG A 7 -17.98 -40.35 11.73
CA ARG A 7 -17.74 -38.91 11.89
C ARG A 7 -16.27 -38.56 12.16
N GLY A 8 -15.51 -39.45 12.81
CA GLY A 8 -14.06 -39.30 12.99
C GLY A 8 -13.25 -39.50 11.71
N LEU A 9 -13.72 -40.35 10.80
CA LEU A 9 -13.07 -40.58 9.50
C LEU A 9 -13.27 -39.39 8.52
N LEU A 10 -14.43 -38.73 8.56
CA LEU A 10 -14.71 -37.54 7.74
C LEU A 10 -13.97 -36.29 8.23
N ALA A 11 -13.75 -36.14 9.54
CA ALA A 11 -12.92 -35.06 10.09
C ALA A 11 -11.41 -35.30 9.82
N GLY A 12 -10.96 -36.56 9.81
CA GLY A 12 -9.58 -36.92 9.47
C GLY A 12 -9.24 -36.74 7.98
N LEU A 13 -10.19 -36.98 7.08
CA LEU A 13 -9.98 -36.80 5.62
C LEU A 13 -9.97 -35.33 5.18
N LEU A 14 -10.56 -34.41 5.95
CA LEU A 14 -10.45 -32.97 5.69
C LEU A 14 -9.18 -32.33 6.28
N ALA A 15 -8.48 -33.02 7.19
CA ALA A 15 -7.20 -32.58 7.75
C ALA A 15 -5.97 -33.09 6.97
N GLY A 16 -6.14 -34.03 6.03
CA GLY A 16 -5.06 -34.71 5.30
C GLY A 16 -4.63 -34.07 3.97
N ALA A 17 -5.22 -32.95 3.56
CA ALA A 17 -4.84 -32.24 2.34
C ALA A 17 -4.60 -30.75 2.59
N ALA A 18 -3.97 -30.41 3.72
CA ALA A 18 -3.28 -29.13 3.88
C ALA A 18 -1.92 -29.22 3.18
N ALA A 19 -1.91 -29.25 1.85
CA ALA A 19 -0.75 -28.77 1.12
C ALA A 19 -0.66 -27.26 1.36
N PRO A 20 0.55 -26.67 1.50
CA PRO A 20 0.69 -25.23 1.56
C PRO A 20 0.36 -24.70 0.17
N ALA A 21 -0.92 -24.43 -0.09
CA ALA A 21 -1.32 -23.47 -1.09
C ALA A 21 -0.88 -22.10 -0.57
N LEU A 22 0.44 -21.87 -0.63
CA LEU A 22 1.03 -20.56 -0.74
C LEU A 22 0.15 -19.79 -1.71
N GLY A 23 -0.21 -18.56 -1.36
CA GLY A 23 -0.83 -17.59 -2.25
C GLY A 23 0.12 -17.27 -3.41
N GLN A 24 0.30 -18.24 -4.31
CA GLN A 24 0.88 -18.02 -5.60
C GLN A 24 -0.15 -17.18 -6.33
N SER A 25 0.16 -15.90 -6.46
CA SER A 25 -0.48 -15.04 -7.45
C SER A 25 -0.61 -15.83 -8.75
N VAL A 26 -1.76 -15.79 -9.43
CA VAL A 26 -1.92 -16.36 -10.77
C VAL A 26 -0.76 -15.86 -11.63
N THR A 27 0.26 -16.70 -11.87
CA THR A 27 1.52 -16.30 -12.54
C THR A 27 1.36 -16.29 -14.05
N GLN A 28 0.32 -16.96 -14.55
CA GLN A 28 -0.09 -16.94 -15.95
C GLN A 28 -1.60 -16.76 -16.01
N SER A 29 -2.05 -15.73 -16.73
CA SER A 29 -3.45 -15.64 -17.14
C SER A 29 -3.78 -16.80 -18.07
N LEU A 30 -4.82 -17.57 -17.76
CA LEU A 30 -5.38 -18.55 -18.69
C LEU A 30 -6.01 -17.76 -19.83
N ARG A 31 -5.23 -17.48 -20.89
CA ARG A 31 -5.75 -16.85 -22.10
C ARG A 31 -6.77 -17.81 -22.73
N PRO A 32 -8.01 -17.36 -23.01
CA PRO A 32 -8.91 -18.11 -23.86
C PRO A 32 -8.21 -18.37 -25.21
N ARG A 33 -8.16 -19.62 -25.66
CA ARG A 33 -7.67 -19.93 -27.01
C ARG A 33 -8.69 -19.43 -28.02
N ALA A 34 -8.26 -18.62 -28.98
CA ALA A 34 -9.10 -18.22 -30.10
C ALA A 34 -9.61 -19.47 -30.83
N ARG A 35 -10.93 -19.57 -31.03
CA ARG A 35 -11.55 -20.70 -31.71
C ARG A 35 -11.26 -20.59 -33.21
N PRO A 36 -10.73 -21.63 -33.90
CA PRO A 36 -10.49 -21.55 -35.33
C PRO A 36 -11.82 -21.40 -36.09
N GLY A 37 -11.91 -20.44 -37.02
CA GLY A 37 -12.99 -20.41 -38.02
C GLY A 37 -14.05 -19.30 -37.93
N VAL A 38 -13.94 -18.29 -37.06
CA VAL A 38 -14.88 -17.16 -37.07
C VAL A 38 -14.36 -16.07 -38.00
N GLY A 39 -14.88 -16.05 -39.23
CA GLY A 39 -14.59 -15.04 -40.24
C GLY A 39 -15.05 -13.64 -39.82
N ALA A 40 -14.37 -12.63 -40.34
CA ALA A 40 -14.68 -11.22 -40.15
C ALA A 40 -15.95 -10.83 -40.92
N SER A 41 -17.12 -10.94 -40.29
CA SER A 41 -18.31 -10.11 -40.54
C SER A 41 -19.48 -10.59 -39.69
N ALA A 42 -19.80 -9.82 -38.65
CA ALA A 42 -21.10 -9.66 -38.00
C ALA A 42 -20.81 -9.09 -36.61
N VAL A 43 -21.51 -8.01 -36.23
CA VAL A 43 -21.72 -7.70 -34.83
C VAL A 43 -22.61 -8.83 -34.32
N VAL A 44 -21.98 -9.85 -33.73
CA VAL A 44 -22.73 -10.89 -33.03
C VAL A 44 -22.98 -10.32 -31.64
N GLU A 45 -24.22 -9.94 -31.36
CA GLU A 45 -24.71 -10.08 -29.99
C GLU A 45 -24.55 -11.56 -29.64
N VAL A 46 -23.45 -11.93 -28.98
CA VAL A 46 -23.29 -13.29 -28.45
C VAL A 46 -24.14 -13.37 -27.19
N GLU A 47 -25.46 -13.32 -27.35
CA GLU A 47 -26.36 -13.95 -26.39
C GLU A 47 -26.01 -15.45 -26.39
N GLY A 48 -25.55 -15.97 -25.26
CA GLY A 48 -25.51 -17.42 -25.01
C GLY A 48 -24.16 -18.07 -24.67
N GLN A 49 -23.04 -17.35 -24.55
CA GLN A 49 -21.84 -17.95 -23.90
C GLN A 49 -21.44 -17.23 -22.63
N ALA A 50 -21.11 -15.93 -22.67
CA ALA A 50 -20.79 -15.18 -21.45
C ALA A 50 -21.98 -15.08 -20.49
N THR A 51 -23.17 -14.74 -20.99
CA THR A 51 -24.40 -14.65 -20.17
C THR A 51 -24.72 -15.97 -19.50
N ASP A 52 -24.60 -17.08 -20.25
CA ASP A 52 -24.85 -18.42 -19.74
C ASP A 52 -23.82 -18.83 -18.70
N LEU A 53 -22.52 -18.56 -18.93
CA LEU A 53 -21.45 -18.82 -17.97
C LEU A 53 -21.63 -18.00 -16.68
N VAL A 54 -21.98 -16.72 -16.79
CA VAL A 54 -22.28 -15.85 -15.63
C VAL A 54 -23.51 -16.36 -14.88
N GLY A 55 -24.57 -16.75 -15.60
CA GLY A 55 -25.76 -17.35 -15.02
C GLY A 55 -25.48 -18.68 -14.31
N GLN A 56 -24.70 -19.56 -14.93
CA GLN A 56 -24.28 -20.86 -14.37
C GLN A 56 -23.38 -20.69 -13.14
N ALA A 57 -22.55 -19.65 -13.11
CA ALA A 57 -21.70 -19.35 -11.96
C ALA A 57 -22.52 -18.94 -10.70
N ARG A 58 -23.80 -18.58 -10.87
CA ARG A 58 -24.72 -18.19 -9.77
C ARG A 58 -24.08 -17.20 -8.80
N LEU A 59 -23.33 -16.25 -9.35
CA LEU A 59 -22.70 -15.18 -8.57
C LEU A 59 -23.80 -14.32 -7.96
N GLY A 60 -23.77 -14.10 -6.65
CA GLY A 60 -24.68 -13.15 -6.01
C GLY A 60 -24.40 -11.71 -6.48
N GLY A 61 -25.44 -10.88 -6.57
CA GLY A 61 -25.31 -9.47 -6.96
C GLY A 61 -25.29 -9.23 -8.48
N VAL A 62 -24.67 -8.12 -8.90
CA VAL A 62 -24.61 -7.70 -10.31
C VAL A 62 -23.22 -7.98 -10.87
N THR A 63 -23.15 -8.69 -11.99
CA THR A 63 -21.89 -8.97 -12.71
C THR A 63 -21.83 -8.13 -13.97
N GLY A 64 -20.76 -7.33 -14.11
CA GLY A 64 -20.38 -6.63 -15.33
C GLY A 64 -19.21 -7.35 -16.01
N TYR A 65 -19.31 -7.58 -17.32
CA TYR A 65 -18.34 -8.30 -18.12
C TYR A 65 -18.25 -7.66 -19.51
N ILE A 66 -17.03 -7.59 -20.04
CA ILE A 66 -16.78 -7.16 -21.41
C ILE A 66 -15.44 -7.73 -21.88
N VAL A 67 -15.40 -8.15 -23.14
CA VAL A 67 -14.18 -8.54 -23.85
C VAL A 67 -14.12 -7.76 -25.14
N THR A 68 -12.94 -7.20 -25.42
CA THR A 68 -12.71 -6.33 -26.56
C THR A 68 -11.38 -6.66 -27.23
N GLU A 69 -11.38 -6.62 -28.55
CA GLU A 69 -10.16 -6.70 -29.35
C GLU A 69 -9.38 -5.38 -29.23
N VAL A 70 -8.18 -5.43 -28.65
CA VAL A 70 -7.38 -4.22 -28.32
C VAL A 70 -7.04 -3.38 -29.56
N ALA A 71 -6.73 -4.03 -30.69
CA ALA A 71 -6.29 -3.37 -31.91
C ALA A 71 -7.41 -2.54 -32.57
N THR A 72 -8.62 -3.11 -32.66
CA THR A 72 -9.76 -2.53 -33.37
C THR A 72 -10.73 -1.81 -32.44
N GLY A 73 -10.73 -2.12 -31.14
CA GLY A 73 -11.76 -1.70 -30.20
C GLY A 73 -13.07 -2.46 -30.35
N ARG A 74 -13.12 -3.52 -31.17
CA ARG A 74 -14.34 -4.31 -31.40
C ARG A 74 -14.69 -5.10 -30.15
N VAL A 75 -15.90 -4.86 -29.63
CA VAL A 75 -16.47 -5.68 -28.54
C VAL A 75 -16.79 -7.07 -29.09
N LEU A 76 -16.28 -8.09 -28.41
CA LEU A 76 -16.49 -9.49 -28.78
C LEU A 76 -17.64 -10.10 -27.99
N GLU A 77 -17.69 -9.82 -26.69
CA GLU A 77 -18.71 -10.31 -25.76
C GLU A 77 -18.91 -9.30 -24.63
N GLN A 78 -20.13 -9.16 -24.10
CA GLN A 78 -20.41 -8.31 -22.96
C GLN A 78 -21.67 -8.73 -22.20
N VAL A 79 -21.70 -8.43 -20.89
CA VAL A 79 -22.87 -8.58 -20.00
C VAL A 79 -22.87 -7.40 -19.04
N ASN A 80 -23.94 -6.60 -18.97
CA ASN A 80 -24.06 -5.44 -18.07
C ASN A 80 -22.81 -4.52 -18.08
N ALA A 81 -22.16 -4.35 -19.24
CA ALA A 81 -20.83 -3.71 -19.30
C ALA A 81 -20.83 -2.25 -18.84
N ASP A 82 -21.97 -1.57 -18.95
CA ASP A 82 -22.18 -0.18 -18.53
C ASP A 82 -22.79 -0.05 -17.12
N VAL A 83 -23.02 -1.16 -16.41
CA VAL A 83 -23.44 -1.10 -15.01
C VAL A 83 -22.23 -0.83 -14.12
N ALA A 84 -22.29 0.26 -13.36
CA ALA A 84 -21.20 0.67 -12.50
C ALA A 84 -21.19 -0.15 -11.20
N VAL A 85 -20.07 -0.81 -10.91
CA VAL A 85 -19.89 -1.68 -9.73
C VAL A 85 -18.64 -1.27 -8.95
N PRO A 86 -18.49 -1.65 -7.67
CA PRO A 86 -17.25 -1.45 -6.94
C PRO A 86 -16.05 -2.05 -7.70
N PRO A 87 -15.05 -1.25 -8.10
CA PRO A 87 -13.93 -1.74 -8.90
C PRO A 87 -12.94 -2.57 -8.08
N ALA A 88 -12.98 -2.46 -6.74
CA ALA A 88 -11.90 -2.93 -5.88
C ALA A 88 -10.53 -2.47 -6.43
N SER A 89 -9.51 -3.30 -6.30
CA SER A 89 -8.14 -2.95 -6.69
C SER A 89 -7.90 -2.68 -8.18
N VAL A 90 -8.85 -2.97 -9.09
CA VAL A 90 -8.65 -2.59 -10.50
C VAL A 90 -8.67 -1.06 -10.69
N ALA A 91 -9.22 -0.31 -9.72
CA ALA A 91 -9.16 1.15 -9.68
C ALA A 91 -7.74 1.71 -9.77
N LYS A 92 -6.73 0.98 -9.26
CA LYS A 92 -5.31 1.34 -9.32
C LYS A 92 -4.80 1.54 -10.75
N THR A 93 -5.49 0.99 -11.75
CA THR A 93 -5.19 1.25 -13.17
C THR A 93 -5.37 2.73 -13.51
N LEU A 94 -6.46 3.35 -13.06
CA LEU A 94 -6.72 4.78 -13.30
C LEU A 94 -5.67 5.63 -12.59
N THR A 95 -5.36 5.29 -11.33
CA THR A 95 -4.30 5.93 -10.54
C THR A 95 -2.93 5.83 -11.21
N ALA A 96 -2.57 4.64 -11.74
CA ALA A 96 -1.29 4.43 -12.41
C ALA A 96 -1.18 5.28 -13.68
N LEU A 97 -2.24 5.32 -14.50
CA LEU A 97 -2.28 6.15 -15.71
C LEU A 97 -2.18 7.64 -15.37
N TYR A 98 -2.95 8.09 -14.38
CA TYR A 98 -2.91 9.47 -13.91
C TYR A 98 -1.53 9.86 -13.39
N GLY A 99 -0.92 8.99 -12.58
CA GLY A 99 0.44 9.20 -12.06
C GLY A 99 1.48 9.28 -13.17
N LEU A 100 1.43 8.38 -14.16
CA LEU A 100 2.34 8.40 -15.32
C LEU A 100 2.20 9.70 -16.13
N GLU A 101 0.98 10.17 -16.37
CA GLU A 101 0.73 11.39 -17.13
C GLU A 101 1.20 12.64 -16.38
N ARG A 102 0.94 12.71 -15.07
CA ARG A 102 1.20 13.92 -14.27
C ARG A 102 2.62 14.03 -13.75
N LEU A 103 3.18 12.93 -13.25
CA LEU A 103 4.51 12.92 -12.63
C LEU A 103 5.60 12.51 -13.62
N GLY A 104 5.24 11.71 -14.62
CA GLY A 104 6.17 11.12 -15.57
C GLY A 104 6.81 9.82 -15.06
N PRO A 105 7.21 8.91 -15.95
CA PRO A 105 7.69 7.57 -15.60
C PRO A 105 9.02 7.57 -14.82
N GLN A 106 9.79 8.66 -14.90
CA GLN A 106 11.09 8.84 -14.23
C GLN A 106 10.99 9.60 -12.91
N HIS A 107 9.79 9.95 -12.45
CA HIS A 107 9.61 10.57 -11.14
C HIS A 107 10.15 9.66 -10.04
N SER A 108 10.87 10.23 -9.09
CA SER A 108 11.30 9.56 -7.86
C SER A 108 10.84 10.38 -6.66
N PHE A 109 10.38 9.68 -5.63
CA PHE A 109 10.09 10.27 -4.34
C PHE A 109 11.38 10.46 -3.56
N VAL A 110 11.42 11.48 -2.70
CA VAL A 110 12.64 11.89 -2.01
C VAL A 110 12.43 11.93 -0.51
N THR A 111 13.32 11.30 0.25
CA THR A 111 13.41 11.46 1.71
C THR A 111 14.75 12.11 2.04
N GLN A 112 14.76 13.16 2.86
CA GLN A 112 15.97 13.93 3.13
C GLN A 112 16.27 14.01 4.62
N VAL A 113 17.55 14.09 4.94
CA VAL A 113 18.01 14.59 6.23
C VAL A 113 18.62 15.96 6.00
N MET A 114 18.10 16.97 6.68
CA MET A 114 18.56 18.36 6.58
C MET A 114 19.10 18.84 7.92
N ALA A 115 19.80 19.97 7.91
CA ALA A 115 20.28 20.64 9.11
C ALA A 115 20.06 22.14 9.05
N VAL A 116 19.77 22.74 10.20
CA VAL A 116 19.81 24.18 10.42
C VAL A 116 20.91 24.44 11.44
N GLY A 117 21.95 25.19 11.05
CA GLY A 117 23.11 25.45 11.90
C GLY A 117 24.41 24.99 11.26
N ARG A 118 25.51 25.05 12.03
CA ARG A 118 26.86 24.78 11.53
C ARG A 118 27.29 23.36 11.88
N LEU A 119 27.73 22.59 10.89
CA LEU A 119 28.40 21.30 11.10
C LEU A 119 29.92 21.51 11.09
N ALA A 120 30.57 21.30 12.24
CA ALA A 120 32.02 21.41 12.38
C ALA A 120 32.57 20.31 13.30
N GLY A 121 33.68 19.67 12.91
CA GLY A 121 34.30 18.60 13.72
C GLY A 121 33.37 17.43 14.06
N GLY A 122 32.35 17.19 13.23
CA GLY A 122 31.31 16.19 13.43
C GLY A 122 30.21 16.54 14.44
N ARG A 123 30.23 17.75 14.99
CA ARG A 123 29.17 18.31 15.82
C ARG A 123 28.32 19.27 14.98
N LEU A 124 27.02 19.02 14.93
CA LEU A 124 26.04 19.96 14.41
C LEU A 124 25.58 20.88 15.53
N GLU A 125 26.00 22.14 15.45
CA GLU A 125 25.54 23.23 16.31
C GLU A 125 24.20 23.75 15.78
N GLY A 126 23.14 22.99 16.05
CA GLY A 126 21.79 23.30 15.60
C GLY A 126 20.88 22.08 15.47
N ASP A 127 19.81 22.24 14.68
CA ASP A 127 18.72 21.28 14.54
C ASP A 127 18.99 20.30 13.39
N LEU A 128 18.66 19.03 13.60
CA LEU A 128 18.63 18.00 12.55
C LEU A 128 17.18 17.74 12.14
N LEU A 129 16.93 17.54 10.85
CA LEU A 129 15.58 17.38 10.32
C LEU A 129 15.46 16.11 9.49
N LEU A 130 14.42 15.31 9.72
CA LEU A 130 13.99 14.25 8.82
C LEU A 130 12.78 14.74 8.02
N VAL A 131 12.89 14.75 6.70
CA VAL A 131 11.88 15.31 5.79
C VAL A 131 11.42 14.23 4.81
N GLY A 132 10.13 13.89 4.87
CA GLY A 132 9.51 12.91 3.97
C GLY A 132 8.84 13.58 2.77
N GLY A 133 9.21 13.15 1.57
CA GLY A 133 8.62 13.57 0.30
C GLY A 133 7.63 12.57 -0.30
N GLY A 134 7.05 11.70 0.55
CA GLY A 134 6.00 10.76 0.14
C GLY A 134 6.50 9.47 -0.50
N ASP A 135 7.68 8.95 -0.15
CA ASP A 135 8.16 7.66 -0.69
C ASP A 135 7.35 6.48 -0.12
N PRO A 136 6.55 5.75 -0.94
CA PRO A 136 5.75 4.62 -0.46
C PRO A 136 6.55 3.32 -0.35
N THR A 137 7.82 3.33 -0.73
CA THR A 137 8.69 2.14 -0.89
C THR A 137 9.90 2.13 0.04
N LEU A 138 10.03 3.15 0.90
CA LEU A 138 11.05 3.19 1.94
C LEU A 138 10.81 2.05 2.94
N ASP A 139 11.86 1.27 3.20
CA ASP A 139 11.87 0.20 4.20
C ASP A 139 12.96 0.47 5.24
N THR A 140 12.97 -0.33 6.31
CA THR A 140 13.93 -0.17 7.40
C THR A 140 15.38 -0.21 6.93
N ASP A 141 15.69 -1.04 5.93
CA ASP A 141 17.05 -1.24 5.46
C ASP A 141 17.55 -0.03 4.69
N LYS A 142 16.72 0.53 3.81
CA LYS A 142 16.97 1.80 3.11
C LYS A 142 17.07 2.98 4.08
N LEU A 143 16.23 3.01 5.12
CA LEU A 143 16.34 4.02 6.18
C LEU A 143 17.67 3.89 6.94
N GLY A 144 18.13 2.66 7.19
CA GLY A 144 19.45 2.38 7.74
C GLY A 144 20.59 2.87 6.84
N ASP A 145 20.47 2.70 5.53
CA ASP A 145 21.45 3.22 4.56
C ASP A 145 21.49 4.76 4.54
N LEU A 146 20.33 5.42 4.64
CA LEU A 146 20.23 6.88 4.79
C LEU A 146 20.95 7.36 6.06
N VAL A 147 20.75 6.66 7.19
CA VAL A 147 21.43 6.96 8.44
C VAL A 147 22.95 6.69 8.35
N ALA A 148 23.36 5.60 7.69
CA ALA A 148 24.77 5.33 7.45
C ALA A 148 25.42 6.41 6.56
N ALA A 149 24.69 6.92 5.57
CA ALA A 149 25.13 8.06 4.76
C ALA A 149 25.28 9.33 5.60
N LEU A 150 24.35 9.61 6.52
CA LEU A 150 24.43 10.73 7.46
C LEU A 150 25.68 10.63 8.34
N ALA A 151 25.99 9.43 8.86
CA ALA A 151 27.22 9.19 9.60
C ALA A 151 28.46 9.40 8.72
N ARG A 152 28.48 8.91 7.46
CA ARG A 152 29.59 9.16 6.53
C ARG A 152 29.77 10.65 6.18
N LYS A 153 28.69 11.44 6.21
CA LYS A 153 28.74 12.91 6.06
C LYS A 153 29.45 13.62 7.23
N GLY A 154 29.76 12.88 8.29
CA GLY A 154 30.54 13.35 9.43
C GLY A 154 29.70 13.71 10.64
N VAL A 155 28.36 13.61 10.58
CA VAL A 155 27.51 13.88 11.75
C VAL A 155 27.75 12.82 12.82
N ARG A 156 28.10 13.25 14.03
CA ARG A 156 28.32 12.41 15.21
C ARG A 156 27.46 12.86 16.38
N GLN A 157 27.25 14.16 16.51
CA GLN A 157 26.46 14.75 17.59
C GLN A 157 25.66 15.95 17.08
N ILE A 158 24.51 16.20 17.68
CA ILE A 158 23.71 17.41 17.48
C ILE A 158 23.52 18.12 18.83
N THR A 159 23.40 19.45 18.83
CA THR A 159 23.12 20.23 20.06
C THR A 159 21.71 20.79 20.13
N GLY A 160 21.01 20.85 18.98
CA GLY A 160 19.65 21.33 18.89
C GLY A 160 18.63 20.21 18.94
N ARG A 161 17.50 20.45 18.27
CA ARG A 161 16.32 19.58 18.24
C ARG A 161 16.42 18.58 17.09
N PHE A 162 15.70 17.48 17.24
CA PHE A 162 15.37 16.58 16.14
C PHE A 162 13.98 16.95 15.62
N LEU A 163 13.92 17.60 14.46
CA LEU A 163 12.67 18.01 13.82
C LEU A 163 12.25 16.98 12.77
N VAL A 164 10.95 16.84 12.57
CA VAL A 164 10.40 15.86 11.62
C VAL A 164 9.29 16.52 10.83
N HIS A 165 9.41 16.47 9.50
CA HIS A 165 8.44 17.03 8.58
C HIS A 165 7.89 15.94 7.65
N GLY A 166 6.60 15.64 7.79
CA GLY A 166 5.86 14.71 6.93
C GLY A 166 4.75 15.41 6.15
N GLY A 167 4.93 16.68 5.78
CA GLY A 167 3.88 17.51 5.19
C GLY A 167 3.74 17.42 3.66
N ALA A 168 4.55 16.60 2.98
CA ALA A 168 4.45 16.40 1.52
C ALA A 168 3.13 15.73 1.08
N LEU A 169 2.45 15.05 2.00
CA LEU A 169 1.15 14.42 1.79
C LEU A 169 0.23 14.75 2.98
N PRO A 170 -1.11 14.78 2.78
CA PRO A 170 -2.04 14.89 3.90
C PRO A 170 -1.89 13.71 4.85
N THR A 171 -2.10 13.97 6.14
CA THR A 171 -2.01 12.97 7.20
C THR A 171 -3.40 12.49 7.59
N PHE A 172 -3.59 11.18 7.66
CA PHE A 172 -4.81 10.53 8.14
C PHE A 172 -4.50 9.15 8.72
N ASP A 173 -5.36 8.64 9.60
CA ASP A 173 -5.09 7.41 10.34
C ASP A 173 -5.38 6.14 9.52
N GLN A 174 -6.25 6.22 8.51
CA GLN A 174 -6.67 5.08 7.70
C GLN A 174 -7.26 5.50 6.36
N ILE A 175 -7.17 4.63 5.35
CA ILE A 175 -7.72 4.85 4.00
C ILE A 175 -9.26 4.73 4.03
N SER A 176 -9.78 3.70 4.71
CA SER A 176 -11.23 3.48 4.85
C SER A 176 -11.61 3.08 6.28
N GLU A 177 -12.75 3.59 6.76
CA GLU A 177 -13.22 3.40 8.13
C GLU A 177 -13.95 2.07 8.36
N ASP A 178 -14.47 1.47 7.29
CA ASP A 178 -15.24 0.22 7.33
C ASP A 178 -14.36 -1.04 7.41
N GLN A 179 -13.04 -0.89 7.47
CA GLN A 179 -12.09 -2.00 7.48
C GLN A 179 -11.69 -2.39 8.91
N PRO A 180 -11.45 -3.69 9.19
CA PRO A 180 -10.96 -4.11 10.49
C PRO A 180 -9.63 -3.46 10.86
N ALA A 181 -9.48 -3.00 12.10
CA ALA A 181 -8.32 -2.20 12.51
C ALA A 181 -6.96 -2.86 12.20
N GLN A 182 -6.84 -4.18 12.30
CA GLN A 182 -5.59 -4.93 12.17
C GLN A 182 -5.11 -5.20 10.74
N VAL A 183 -5.82 -4.75 9.71
CA VAL A 183 -5.48 -5.10 8.33
C VAL A 183 -4.38 -4.18 7.79
N GLY A 184 -3.23 -4.76 7.46
CA GLY A 184 -2.06 -4.00 6.99
C GLY A 184 -2.23 -3.30 5.65
N TYR A 185 -3.30 -3.57 4.90
CA TYR A 185 -3.62 -2.87 3.65
C TYR A 185 -4.43 -1.58 3.85
N ASN A 186 -4.80 -1.26 5.10
CA ASN A 186 -5.47 -0.03 5.47
C ASN A 186 -4.67 0.74 6.53
N PRO A 187 -3.40 1.13 6.29
CA PRO A 187 -2.61 1.89 7.26
C PRO A 187 -2.94 3.40 7.21
N GLY A 188 -2.34 4.16 8.11
CA GLY A 188 -2.33 5.62 8.04
C GLY A 188 -1.40 6.15 6.97
N MET A 189 -1.42 7.47 6.78
CA MET A 189 -0.67 8.20 5.78
C MET A 189 0.04 9.41 6.39
N SER A 190 1.21 9.73 5.84
CA SER A 190 1.96 10.96 6.05
C SER A 190 2.90 11.13 4.85
N GLY A 191 3.53 12.31 4.70
CA GLY A 191 4.65 12.49 3.77
C GLY A 191 5.88 11.65 4.14
N LEU A 192 5.94 11.11 5.37
CA LEU A 192 6.87 10.04 5.74
C LEU A 192 6.18 8.68 5.60
N GLY A 193 6.92 7.68 5.14
CA GLY A 193 6.46 6.29 5.08
C GLY A 193 7.58 5.31 5.39
N LEU A 194 7.23 4.14 5.94
CA LEU A 194 8.20 3.08 6.22
C LEU A 194 7.52 1.70 6.25
N ASN A 195 8.09 0.72 5.55
CA ASN A 195 7.59 -0.66 5.50
C ASN A 195 6.11 -0.78 5.05
N PHE A 196 5.71 0.09 4.13
CA PHE A 196 4.30 0.27 3.71
C PHE A 196 3.38 0.71 4.86
N ASN A 197 3.92 1.48 5.81
CA ASN A 197 3.27 2.00 7.02
C ASN A 197 2.77 0.87 7.93
N ARG A 198 3.65 -0.10 8.18
CA ARG A 198 3.34 -1.25 9.03
C ARG A 198 4.44 -1.50 10.05
N VAL A 199 4.03 -1.99 11.20
CA VAL A 199 4.90 -2.47 12.28
C VAL A 199 4.72 -3.98 12.41
N ASN A 200 5.80 -4.70 12.68
CA ASN A 200 5.77 -6.14 12.81
C ASN A 200 5.61 -6.51 14.30
N PHE A 201 4.50 -7.19 14.60
CA PHE A 201 4.21 -7.78 15.90
C PHE A 201 4.70 -9.22 15.93
N GLU A 202 5.51 -9.58 16.92
CA GLU A 202 6.05 -10.94 17.09
C GLU A 202 5.73 -11.48 18.47
N TRP A 203 5.52 -12.79 18.55
CA TRP A 203 5.22 -13.45 19.81
C TRP A 203 5.81 -14.86 19.86
N THR A 204 6.13 -15.30 21.08
CA THR A 204 6.44 -16.70 21.37
C THR A 204 5.15 -17.48 21.63
N LYS A 205 5.26 -18.82 21.68
CA LYS A 205 4.13 -19.71 22.00
C LYS A 205 3.35 -19.22 23.23
N GLY A 206 2.03 -19.12 23.11
CA GLY A 206 1.13 -18.64 24.16
C GLY A 206 1.20 -17.14 24.47
N GLY A 207 1.98 -16.36 23.70
CA GLY A 207 2.16 -14.92 23.94
C GLY A 207 3.00 -14.58 25.16
N ALA A 208 3.84 -15.52 25.64
CA ALA A 208 4.67 -15.31 26.83
C ALA A 208 5.62 -14.11 26.69
N LEU A 209 6.18 -13.92 25.49
CA LEU A 209 6.92 -12.72 25.10
C LEU A 209 6.28 -12.13 23.86
N THR A 210 6.23 -10.80 23.82
CA THR A 210 5.74 -10.02 22.68
C THR A 210 6.69 -8.88 22.36
N GLN A 211 6.79 -8.54 21.07
CA GLN A 211 7.60 -7.42 20.61
C GLN A 211 6.96 -6.74 19.40
N MET A 212 7.11 -5.41 19.34
CA MET A 212 6.85 -4.61 18.16
C MET A 212 8.20 -4.16 17.57
N ASN A 213 8.40 -4.35 16.28
CA ASN A 213 9.63 -3.95 15.58
C ASN A 213 9.36 -3.46 14.15
N ALA A 214 10.27 -2.65 13.63
CA ALA A 214 10.28 -2.25 12.22
C ALA A 214 11.21 -3.19 11.45
N ARG A 215 10.76 -4.42 11.20
CA ARG A 215 11.58 -5.48 10.59
C ARG A 215 12.02 -5.14 9.16
N GLY A 216 13.33 -5.05 8.94
CA GLY A 216 14.01 -5.21 7.66
C GLY A 216 14.75 -6.56 7.58
N GLU A 217 15.50 -6.77 6.51
CA GLU A 217 16.39 -7.92 6.35
C GLU A 217 17.68 -7.74 7.16
N ARG A 218 18.22 -6.52 7.19
CA ARG A 218 19.47 -6.18 7.90
C ARG A 218 19.23 -5.58 9.27
N PHE A 219 18.20 -4.76 9.43
CA PHE A 219 17.91 -4.09 10.69
C PHE A 219 16.52 -4.46 11.24
N VAL A 220 16.44 -4.70 12.55
CA VAL A 220 15.16 -5.00 13.25
C VAL A 220 15.02 -4.10 14.50
N PRO A 221 14.99 -2.77 14.34
CA PRO A 221 14.85 -1.85 15.46
C PRO A 221 13.52 -2.08 16.18
N ARG A 222 13.60 -2.16 17.51
CA ARG A 222 12.43 -2.25 18.39
C ARG A 222 11.64 -0.94 18.32
N VAL A 223 10.32 -1.07 18.35
CA VAL A 223 9.37 0.05 18.33
C VAL A 223 8.65 0.10 19.67
N LYS A 224 8.60 1.28 20.28
CA LYS A 224 8.03 1.54 21.60
C LYS A 224 6.71 2.31 21.51
N MET A 225 6.55 3.18 20.51
CA MET A 225 5.30 3.91 20.31
C MET A 225 4.13 2.97 20.01
N ALA A 226 4.37 1.88 19.28
CA ALA A 226 3.39 0.81 19.10
C ALA A 226 3.54 -0.21 20.22
N ARG A 227 2.49 -0.37 21.02
CA ARG A 227 2.46 -1.24 22.21
C ARG A 227 1.47 -2.36 21.98
N MET A 228 1.81 -3.56 22.45
CA MET A 228 0.93 -4.73 22.37
C MET A 228 0.65 -5.26 23.78
N GLN A 229 -0.64 -5.47 24.07
CA GLN A 229 -1.10 -6.14 25.28
C GLN A 229 -1.85 -7.43 24.93
N VAL A 230 -1.48 -8.53 25.58
CA VAL A 230 -2.22 -9.78 25.49
C VAL A 230 -3.37 -9.73 26.49
N VAL A 231 -4.59 -9.99 26.02
CA VAL A 231 -5.82 -9.92 26.83
C VAL A 231 -6.64 -11.20 26.71
N ASP A 232 -7.35 -11.54 27.78
CA ASP A 232 -8.26 -12.67 27.82
C ASP A 232 -9.66 -12.24 27.34
N ARG A 233 -9.95 -12.54 26.06
CA ARG A 233 -11.26 -12.27 25.42
C ARG A 233 -11.51 -13.26 24.28
N GLN A 234 -12.77 -13.38 23.87
CA GLN A 234 -13.16 -14.19 22.71
C GLN A 234 -13.04 -13.44 21.38
N ALA A 235 -13.51 -12.19 21.36
CA ALA A 235 -13.50 -11.32 20.19
C ALA A 235 -13.44 -9.83 20.61
N PRO A 236 -13.01 -8.91 19.73
CA PRO A 236 -12.31 -9.18 18.46
C PRO A 236 -10.92 -9.78 18.69
N LEU A 237 -10.30 -10.39 17.67
CA LEU A 237 -8.94 -10.93 17.81
C LEU A 237 -7.95 -9.81 18.15
N PHE A 238 -8.00 -8.70 17.41
CA PHE A 238 -7.20 -7.50 17.65
C PHE A 238 -8.09 -6.32 18.02
N GLY A 239 -7.59 -5.46 18.90
CA GLY A 239 -8.19 -4.17 19.23
C GLY A 239 -7.13 -3.07 19.11
N TYR A 240 -7.59 -1.86 18.84
CA TYR A 240 -6.73 -0.69 18.65
C TYR A 240 -7.31 0.51 19.40
N ALA A 241 -6.44 1.27 20.06
CA ALA A 241 -6.73 2.58 20.59
C ALA A 241 -5.60 3.55 20.24
N LYS A 242 -5.97 4.77 19.84
CA LYS A 242 -5.02 5.85 19.58
C LYS A 242 -4.68 6.57 20.87
N GLY A 243 -3.41 6.60 21.23
CA GLY A 243 -2.88 7.42 22.33
C GLY A 243 -2.15 8.66 21.81
N LEU A 244 -1.78 9.56 22.72
CA LEU A 244 -0.97 10.74 22.42
C LEU A 244 0.47 10.32 22.10
N GLY A 245 0.80 10.21 20.81
CA GLY A 245 2.11 9.74 20.35
C GLY A 245 2.36 8.25 20.54
N THR A 246 1.33 7.47 20.88
CA THR A 246 1.38 6.02 21.04
C THR A 246 0.23 5.32 20.34
N GLU A 247 0.43 4.06 19.98
CA GLU A 247 -0.59 3.17 19.45
C GLU A 247 -0.74 1.95 20.35
N ASP A 248 -1.95 1.76 20.87
CA ASP A 248 -2.25 0.72 21.82
C ASP A 248 -3.01 -0.40 21.15
N TRP A 249 -2.29 -1.49 20.89
CA TRP A 249 -2.83 -2.71 20.35
C TRP A 249 -3.12 -3.71 21.47
N THR A 250 -4.21 -4.44 21.31
CA THR A 250 -4.53 -5.60 22.14
C THR A 250 -4.73 -6.82 21.26
N VAL A 251 -4.31 -8.00 21.72
CA VAL A 251 -4.54 -9.28 21.04
C VAL A 251 -5.15 -10.29 22.00
N ALA A 252 -6.18 -11.01 21.53
CA ALA A 252 -6.80 -12.09 22.30
C ALA A 252 -5.81 -13.25 22.48
N ARG A 253 -5.60 -13.71 23.72
CA ARG A 253 -4.65 -14.80 24.04
C ARG A 253 -4.87 -16.05 23.21
N GLY A 254 -6.14 -16.39 22.94
CA GLY A 254 -6.50 -17.54 22.11
C GLY A 254 -5.92 -17.52 20.68
N GLY A 255 -5.55 -16.34 20.17
CA GLY A 255 -4.90 -16.19 18.87
C GLY A 255 -3.38 -16.41 18.86
N LEU A 256 -2.74 -16.58 20.03
CA LEU A 256 -1.28 -16.68 20.17
C LEU A 256 -0.80 -18.11 20.42
N GLY A 257 -1.48 -19.11 19.85
CA GLY A 257 -1.22 -20.52 20.12
C GLY A 257 0.23 -20.95 19.91
N GLN A 258 0.74 -20.84 18.68
CA GLN A 258 2.16 -21.08 18.34
C GLN A 258 2.91 -19.76 18.23
N ALA A 259 4.25 -19.79 18.26
CA ALA A 259 5.07 -18.62 17.96
C ALA A 259 4.81 -18.12 16.53
N GLY A 260 4.92 -16.82 16.31
CA GLY A 260 4.65 -16.23 15.00
C GLY A 260 4.88 -14.73 14.95
N SER A 261 4.58 -14.17 13.78
CA SER A 261 4.60 -12.73 13.55
C SER A 261 3.44 -12.27 12.67
N ARG A 262 3.12 -10.98 12.75
CA ARG A 262 2.09 -10.34 11.95
C ARG A 262 2.41 -8.86 11.75
N TRP A 263 2.31 -8.41 10.50
CA TRP A 263 2.31 -6.99 10.20
C TRP A 263 0.98 -6.35 10.56
N LEU A 264 1.03 -5.31 11.40
CA LEU A 264 -0.10 -4.47 11.79
C LEU A 264 0.07 -3.08 11.14
N PRO A 265 -1.03 -2.42 10.74
CA PRO A 265 -0.95 -1.07 10.22
C PRO A 265 -0.47 -0.10 11.31
N VAL A 266 0.31 0.90 10.91
CA VAL A 266 0.63 2.07 11.72
C VAL A 266 -0.34 3.19 11.33
N ARG A 267 -0.95 3.85 12.31
CA ARG A 267 -1.89 4.97 12.15
C ARG A 267 -1.16 6.32 12.26
N GLN A 268 -0.24 6.45 13.23
CA GLN A 268 0.60 7.61 13.49
C GLN A 268 1.96 7.44 12.80
N VAL A 269 1.95 7.61 11.47
CA VAL A 269 3.11 7.23 10.62
C VAL A 269 4.35 8.08 10.88
N ALA A 270 4.25 9.42 10.90
CA ALA A 270 5.45 10.26 11.11
C ALA A 270 6.15 10.02 12.46
N PRO A 271 5.43 9.92 13.60
CA PRO A 271 6.04 9.50 14.87
C PRO A 271 6.73 8.14 14.80
N TYR A 272 6.12 7.15 14.14
CA TYR A 272 6.72 5.83 13.94
C TYR A 272 8.04 5.90 13.17
N VAL A 273 8.07 6.59 12.02
CA VAL A 273 9.29 6.71 11.21
C VAL A 273 10.38 7.47 11.98
N ALA A 274 10.01 8.52 12.73
CA ALA A 274 10.93 9.28 13.56
C ALA A 274 11.60 8.43 14.65
N GLU A 275 10.83 7.57 15.33
CA GLU A 275 11.37 6.66 16.36
C GLU A 275 12.36 5.66 15.75
N VAL A 276 12.01 5.07 14.60
CA VAL A 276 12.86 4.10 13.93
C VAL A 276 14.15 4.76 13.44
N PHE A 277 14.06 5.96 12.84
CA PHE A 277 15.21 6.74 12.42
C PHE A 277 16.14 7.06 13.60
N ALA A 278 15.60 7.54 14.72
CA ALA A 278 16.39 7.83 15.91
C ALA A 278 17.08 6.57 16.48
N THR A 279 16.41 5.43 16.45
CA THR A 279 16.99 4.14 16.87
C THR A 279 18.16 3.74 15.97
N LEU A 280 18.01 3.89 14.65
CA LEU A 280 19.08 3.61 13.69
C LEU A 280 20.25 4.60 13.84
N CYS A 281 19.96 5.89 14.08
CA CYS A 281 20.98 6.90 14.38
C CYS A 281 21.79 6.54 15.62
N ALA A 282 21.11 6.14 16.71
CA ALA A 282 21.78 5.71 17.94
C ALA A 282 22.69 4.49 17.70
N ALA A 283 22.29 3.55 16.84
CA ALA A 283 23.12 2.41 16.45
C ALA A 283 24.40 2.82 15.67
N GLN A 284 24.41 4.01 15.06
CA GLN A 284 25.60 4.63 14.45
C GLN A 284 26.33 5.61 15.39
N GLY A 285 25.96 5.64 16.69
CA GLY A 285 26.54 6.55 17.68
C GLY A 285 26.03 7.99 17.61
N ILE A 286 24.97 8.26 16.85
CA ILE A 286 24.33 9.59 16.74
C ILE A 286 23.10 9.61 17.65
N ALA A 287 23.25 10.11 18.88
CA ALA A 287 22.13 10.28 19.79
C ALA A 287 21.26 11.47 19.36
N LEU A 288 19.95 11.25 19.21
CA LEU A 288 18.97 12.29 18.92
C LEU A 288 18.05 12.53 20.13
N PRO A 289 17.66 13.78 20.43
CA PRO A 289 16.62 14.07 21.40
C PRO A 289 15.24 13.59 20.88
N PRO A 290 14.20 13.62 21.72
CA PRO A 290 12.83 13.29 21.28
C PRO A 290 12.42 14.11 20.04
N PRO A 291 11.72 13.48 19.08
CA PRO A 291 11.35 14.14 17.84
C PRO A 291 10.27 15.21 18.05
N VAL A 292 10.39 16.31 17.32
CA VAL A 292 9.41 17.40 17.28
C VAL A 292 8.82 17.48 15.86
N MET A 293 7.53 17.20 15.74
CA MET A 293 6.83 17.32 14.45
C MET A 293 6.69 18.79 14.07
N VAL A 294 7.06 19.16 12.84
CA VAL A 294 6.97 20.53 12.33
C VAL A 294 6.12 20.59 11.06
N GLN A 295 5.32 21.65 10.95
CA GLN A 295 4.41 21.85 9.81
C GLN A 295 5.13 22.38 8.56
N ALA A 296 6.32 22.96 8.72
CA ALA A 296 7.13 23.45 7.61
C ALA A 296 8.61 23.21 7.89
N VAL A 297 9.38 23.05 6.82
CA VAL A 297 10.85 23.03 6.89
C VAL A 297 11.32 24.45 7.27
N PRO A 298 12.09 24.62 8.35
CA PRO A 298 12.61 25.92 8.76
C PRO A 298 13.48 26.57 7.68
N ALA A 299 13.42 27.91 7.61
CA ALA A 299 14.26 28.68 6.71
C ALA A 299 15.76 28.41 6.95
N GLY A 300 16.54 28.35 5.87
CA GLY A 300 17.97 28.10 5.94
C GLY A 300 18.36 26.64 6.18
N ALA A 301 17.41 25.70 6.20
CA ALA A 301 17.73 24.27 6.26
C ALA A 301 18.54 23.83 5.02
N GLN A 302 19.66 23.16 5.25
CA GLN A 302 20.53 22.63 4.20
C GLN A 302 20.46 21.10 4.17
N VAL A 303 20.43 20.53 2.96
CA VAL A 303 20.39 19.08 2.77
C VAL A 303 21.75 18.48 3.12
N LEU A 304 21.76 17.51 4.04
CA LEU A 304 22.95 16.73 4.37
C LEU A 304 23.04 15.46 3.54
N VAL A 305 21.93 14.71 3.47
CA VAL A 305 21.81 13.47 2.72
C VAL A 305 20.41 13.34 2.12
N THR A 306 20.34 12.64 0.99
CA THR A 306 19.12 12.42 0.22
C THR A 306 18.99 10.94 -0.10
N TRP A 307 17.82 10.38 0.16
CA TRP A 307 17.37 9.11 -0.38
C TRP A 307 16.41 9.38 -1.54
N GLN A 308 16.61 8.69 -2.66
CA GLN A 308 15.70 8.72 -3.81
C GLN A 308 15.12 7.33 -4.00
N SER A 309 13.80 7.24 -4.19
CA SER A 309 13.14 5.99 -4.52
C SER A 309 13.51 5.51 -5.92
N GLU A 310 13.18 4.25 -6.20
CA GLU A 310 13.05 3.77 -7.59
C GLU A 310 12.13 4.70 -8.40
N ASN A 311 12.28 4.68 -9.73
CA ASN A 311 11.43 5.48 -10.58
C ASN A 311 9.96 5.02 -10.51
N LEU A 312 9.05 5.93 -10.86
CA LEU A 312 7.62 5.71 -10.79
C LEU A 312 7.18 4.49 -11.58
N SER A 313 7.79 4.21 -12.74
CA SER A 313 7.47 3.02 -13.54
C SER A 313 7.73 1.71 -12.79
N THR A 314 8.85 1.61 -12.06
CA THR A 314 9.15 0.45 -11.20
C THR A 314 8.17 0.37 -10.04
N ILE A 315 7.88 1.50 -9.38
CA ILE A 315 6.92 1.57 -8.26
C ILE A 315 5.52 1.13 -8.70
N LEU A 316 5.03 1.63 -9.84
CA LEU A 316 3.73 1.28 -10.39
C LEU A 316 3.66 -0.19 -10.79
N ARG A 317 4.73 -0.74 -11.38
CA ARG A 317 4.79 -2.18 -11.69
C ARG A 317 4.64 -3.03 -10.43
N GLN A 318 5.34 -2.67 -9.35
CA GLN A 318 5.22 -3.38 -8.08
C GLN A 318 3.83 -3.20 -7.46
N MET A 319 3.28 -1.98 -7.51
CA MET A 319 1.94 -1.69 -7.04
C MET A 319 0.88 -2.52 -7.75
N LEU A 320 0.92 -2.61 -9.08
CA LEU A 320 -0.04 -3.38 -9.87
C LEU A 320 0.16 -4.89 -9.69
N ARG A 321 1.39 -5.35 -9.43
CA ARG A 321 1.69 -6.77 -9.16
C ARG A 321 1.23 -7.23 -7.78
N PHE A 322 1.44 -6.41 -6.75
CA PHE A 322 1.18 -6.77 -5.35
C PHE A 322 -0.06 -6.07 -4.76
N SER A 323 -0.75 -5.24 -5.54
CA SER A 323 -1.91 -4.45 -5.18
C SER A 323 -1.73 -3.61 -3.90
N THR A 324 -0.62 -2.87 -3.80
CA THR A 324 -0.33 -2.08 -2.60
C THR A 324 -1.20 -0.83 -2.53
N ASN A 325 -2.13 -0.78 -1.56
CA ASN A 325 -3.06 0.35 -1.41
C ASN A 325 -2.33 1.66 -1.11
N ILE A 326 -1.40 1.66 -0.15
CA ILE A 326 -0.69 2.88 0.25
C ILE A 326 0.11 3.51 -0.89
N THR A 327 0.64 2.70 -1.80
CA THR A 327 1.33 3.17 -3.01
C THR A 327 0.35 3.87 -3.94
N ALA A 328 -0.87 3.34 -4.12
CA ALA A 328 -1.89 3.97 -4.93
C ALA A 328 -2.30 5.33 -4.36
N GLU A 329 -2.57 5.38 -3.05
CA GLU A 329 -2.92 6.63 -2.38
C GLU A 329 -1.81 7.68 -2.49
N THR A 330 -0.57 7.25 -2.28
CA THR A 330 0.62 8.10 -2.40
C THR A 330 0.78 8.70 -3.79
N VAL A 331 0.71 7.86 -4.83
CA VAL A 331 0.83 8.31 -6.22
C VAL A 331 -0.30 9.27 -6.58
N GLY A 332 -1.54 8.92 -6.24
CA GLY A 332 -2.71 9.74 -6.53
C GLY A 332 -2.67 11.11 -5.85
N LEU A 333 -2.37 11.15 -4.55
CA LEU A 333 -2.21 12.39 -3.78
C LEU A 333 -1.05 13.25 -4.29
N THR A 334 0.11 12.64 -4.59
CA THR A 334 1.26 13.38 -5.14
C THR A 334 0.93 13.99 -6.50
N ALA A 335 0.30 13.21 -7.38
CA ALA A 335 -0.05 13.63 -8.73
C ALA A 335 -1.18 14.68 -8.77
N SER A 336 -2.08 14.71 -7.79
CA SER A 336 -3.17 15.69 -7.74
C SER A 336 -2.84 16.94 -6.92
N GLY A 337 -1.92 16.83 -5.94
CA GLY A 337 -1.64 17.89 -4.97
C GLY A 337 -2.79 18.17 -4.00
N ALA A 338 -3.82 17.32 -3.95
CA ALA A 338 -4.99 17.55 -3.13
C ALA A 338 -4.77 17.21 -1.64
N GLY A 339 -5.46 17.94 -0.76
CA GLY A 339 -5.33 17.81 0.69
C GLY A 339 -6.12 16.66 1.34
N SER A 340 -6.84 15.83 0.57
CA SER A 340 -7.57 14.66 1.08
C SER A 340 -7.73 13.59 0.00
N LEU A 341 -8.02 12.35 0.42
CA LEU A 341 -8.26 11.23 -0.50
C LEU A 341 -9.44 11.52 -1.44
N THR A 342 -10.59 11.93 -0.89
CA THR A 342 -11.79 12.22 -1.68
C THR A 342 -11.56 13.34 -2.69
N ALA A 343 -10.89 14.42 -2.29
CA ALA A 343 -10.58 15.52 -3.21
C ALA A 343 -9.61 15.07 -4.31
N SER A 344 -8.60 14.27 -3.95
CA SER A 344 -7.64 13.68 -4.89
C SER A 344 -8.31 12.73 -5.88
N ALA A 345 -9.23 11.89 -5.40
CA ALA A 345 -9.99 10.95 -6.22
C ALA A 345 -10.90 11.69 -7.21
N ALA A 346 -11.57 12.78 -6.80
CA ALA A 346 -12.35 13.64 -7.69
C ALA A 346 -11.50 14.28 -8.82
N VAL A 347 -10.23 14.62 -8.56
CA VAL A 347 -9.30 15.07 -9.61
C VAL A 347 -9.05 13.96 -10.63
N VAL A 348 -8.89 12.71 -10.18
CA VAL A 348 -8.71 11.55 -11.07
C VAL A 348 -10.00 11.22 -11.83
N GLU A 349 -11.18 11.37 -11.22
CA GLU A 349 -12.47 11.24 -11.92
C GLU A 349 -12.58 12.26 -13.07
N ALA A 350 -12.33 13.54 -12.79
CA ALA A 350 -12.39 14.61 -13.78
C ALA A 350 -11.39 14.38 -14.92
N TRP A 351 -10.18 13.95 -14.57
CA TRP A 351 -9.17 13.54 -15.54
C TRP A 351 -9.62 12.34 -16.37
N ALA A 352 -10.16 11.28 -15.76
CA ALA A 352 -10.61 10.08 -16.46
C ALA A 352 -11.75 10.38 -17.44
N ARG A 353 -12.69 11.27 -17.05
CA ARG A 353 -13.75 11.75 -17.94
C ARG A 353 -13.15 12.50 -19.13
N ALA A 354 -12.30 13.49 -18.88
CA ALA A 354 -11.74 14.35 -19.92
C ALA A 354 -10.78 13.59 -20.85
N ARG A 355 -9.96 12.70 -20.30
CA ARG A 355 -8.87 12.02 -21.01
C ARG A 355 -9.28 10.71 -21.65
N LEU A 356 -10.19 9.97 -21.02
CA LEU A 356 -10.55 8.60 -21.39
C LEU A 356 -12.03 8.43 -21.78
N GLY A 357 -12.87 9.46 -21.65
CA GLY A 357 -14.32 9.32 -21.81
C GLY A 357 -14.91 8.30 -20.84
N LEU A 358 -14.34 8.23 -19.63
CA LEU A 358 -14.66 7.25 -18.61
C LEU A 358 -15.33 7.95 -17.43
N ASP A 359 -16.61 7.68 -17.25
CA ASP A 359 -17.33 8.08 -16.04
C ASP A 359 -17.07 7.07 -14.92
N ALA A 360 -16.41 7.55 -13.87
CA ALA A 360 -16.14 6.82 -12.65
C ALA A 360 -16.57 7.64 -11.45
N ARG A 361 -16.84 6.94 -10.34
CA ARG A 361 -16.85 7.50 -9.01
C ARG A 361 -15.73 6.85 -8.22
N LEU A 362 -14.83 7.61 -7.64
CA LEU A 362 -13.69 7.17 -6.86
C LEU A 362 -13.72 7.93 -5.53
N VAL A 363 -13.56 7.19 -4.42
CA VAL A 363 -13.41 7.81 -3.08
C VAL A 363 -11.97 7.71 -2.55
N ASP A 364 -11.14 6.94 -3.24
CA ASP A 364 -9.73 6.71 -2.98
C ASP A 364 -9.03 6.26 -4.28
N HIS A 365 -7.73 6.01 -4.22
CA HIS A 365 -6.91 5.59 -5.38
C HIS A 365 -6.71 4.09 -5.45
N SER A 366 -6.86 3.38 -4.33
CA SER A 366 -6.65 1.93 -4.26
C SER A 366 -7.88 1.10 -4.60
N GLY A 367 -9.07 1.71 -4.59
CA GLY A 367 -10.37 1.06 -4.69
C GLY A 367 -10.79 0.33 -3.43
N LEU A 368 -10.26 0.70 -2.26
CA LEU A 368 -10.57 0.05 -0.98
C LEU A 368 -11.98 0.42 -0.49
N GLY A 369 -12.34 1.68 -0.64
CA GLY A 369 -13.63 2.24 -0.24
C GLY A 369 -14.75 1.67 -1.10
N ALA A 370 -15.73 1.06 -0.44
CA ALA A 370 -16.86 0.40 -1.09
C ALA A 370 -17.79 1.36 -1.86
N ALA A 371 -17.57 2.68 -1.79
CA ALA A 371 -18.34 3.72 -2.48
C ALA A 371 -17.86 4.00 -3.91
N SER A 372 -16.65 3.57 -4.29
CA SER A 372 -16.14 3.70 -5.65
C SER A 372 -17.00 2.90 -6.64
N ARG A 373 -17.21 3.40 -7.86
CA ARG A 373 -17.99 2.77 -8.92
C ARG A 373 -17.31 3.00 -10.27
N VAL A 374 -17.09 1.92 -11.02
CA VAL A 374 -16.61 1.99 -12.40
C VAL A 374 -17.34 0.93 -13.22
N THR A 375 -17.58 1.19 -14.50
CA THR A 375 -18.18 0.22 -15.42
C THR A 375 -17.10 -0.68 -16.02
N ALA A 376 -17.47 -1.91 -16.42
CA ALA A 376 -16.52 -2.80 -17.07
C ALA A 376 -16.06 -2.22 -18.42
N ALA A 377 -16.96 -1.60 -19.17
CA ALA A 377 -16.65 -0.86 -20.40
C ALA A 377 -15.67 0.30 -20.14
N GLY A 378 -15.84 1.04 -19.05
CA GLY A 378 -14.92 2.09 -18.62
C GLY A 378 -13.51 1.54 -18.37
N MET A 379 -13.39 0.43 -17.64
CA MET A 379 -12.08 -0.19 -17.40
C MET A 379 -11.40 -0.65 -18.70
N VAL A 380 -12.14 -1.18 -19.68
CA VAL A 380 -11.58 -1.49 -21.01
C VAL A 380 -11.10 -0.23 -21.72
N ARG A 381 -11.85 0.88 -21.66
CA ARG A 381 -11.40 2.17 -22.21
C ARG A 381 -10.09 2.62 -21.56
N ALA A 382 -9.97 2.52 -20.24
CA ALA A 382 -8.73 2.85 -19.54
C ALA A 382 -7.55 1.98 -19.99
N LEU A 383 -7.73 0.67 -20.11
CA LEU A 383 -6.69 -0.26 -20.56
C LEU A 383 -6.26 0.02 -22.01
N THR A 384 -7.22 0.21 -22.92
CA THR A 384 -6.95 0.40 -24.35
C THR A 384 -6.41 1.78 -24.69
N ALA A 385 -6.94 2.84 -24.09
CA ALA A 385 -6.45 4.21 -24.28
C ALA A 385 -5.12 4.43 -23.53
N GLY A 386 -5.01 3.92 -22.31
CA GLY A 386 -3.81 4.04 -21.49
C GLY A 386 -2.59 3.35 -22.08
N ASP A 387 -2.79 2.23 -22.76
CA ASP A 387 -1.73 1.56 -23.51
C ASP A 387 -1.21 2.39 -24.69
N ARG A 388 -2.12 2.94 -25.51
CA ARG A 388 -1.75 3.71 -26.71
C ARG A 388 -1.13 5.07 -26.40
N ALA A 389 -1.58 5.73 -25.32
CA ALA A 389 -1.25 7.13 -25.07
C ALA A 389 -0.31 7.36 -23.87
N LEU A 390 -0.29 6.47 -22.86
CA LEU A 390 0.30 6.75 -21.55
C LEU A 390 1.30 5.69 -21.06
N GLY A 391 1.59 4.67 -21.88
CA GLY A 391 2.62 3.69 -21.56
C GLY A 391 2.23 2.74 -20.42
N LEU A 392 0.97 2.26 -20.41
CA LEU A 392 0.51 1.30 -19.39
C LEU A 392 1.17 -0.07 -19.50
N ARG A 393 1.33 -0.62 -20.73
CA ARG A 393 1.94 -1.94 -20.96
C ARG A 393 3.27 -2.15 -20.22
N PRO A 394 4.24 -1.21 -20.29
CA PRO A 394 5.47 -1.31 -19.53
C PRO A 394 5.29 -1.53 -18.04
N VAL A 395 4.25 -1.02 -17.39
CA VAL A 395 4.02 -1.18 -15.94
C VAL A 395 3.05 -2.31 -15.59
N LEU A 396 2.37 -2.90 -16.57
CA LEU A 396 1.59 -4.11 -16.37
C LEU A 396 2.50 -5.32 -16.10
N ARG A 397 1.90 -6.34 -15.49
CA ARG A 397 2.57 -7.60 -15.20
C ARG A 397 2.87 -8.32 -16.52
N ASN A 398 4.15 -8.51 -16.82
CA ASN A 398 4.60 -9.50 -17.81
C ASN A 398 4.69 -10.88 -17.16
#